data_AF-A0A317J8E3-F1
#
_entry.id   AF-A0A317J8E3-F1
#
_cell.length_a   1.000
_cell.length_b   1.000
_cell.length_c   1.000
_cell.angle_alpha   90.00
_cell.angle_beta   90.00
_cell.angle_gamma   90.00
#
_symmetry.space_group_name_H-M   'P 1'
#
loop_
_entity.id
_entity.type
_entity.pdbx_description
1 polymer ?
#
loop_
_entity_poly.entity_id
_entity_poly.type
_entity_poly.pdbx_seq_one_letter_code
_entity_poly.pdbx_strand_id
1 'polypeptide(L)'
;MRAALLLRYKKALRASSPYSGSKVLVTGGLGFIGSNLALRLAAAGAQVTVVDSVVPGCGANPYNLSGAGLRLIEADIGDAALFGAE
;
A
#
# COMPACT_ATOMS: atom_id res chain seq x y z
N MET A 1 17.43 -34.05 4.32
CA MET A 1 16.31 -33.27 4.92
C MET A 1 16.30 -31.78 4.60
N ARG A 2 17.43 -31.07 4.36
CA ARG A 2 17.44 -29.62 4.06
C ARG A 2 16.80 -29.19 2.72
N ALA A 3 16.95 -30.00 1.67
CA ALA A 3 16.42 -29.66 0.33
C ALA A 3 14.88 -29.63 0.28
N ALA A 4 14.20 -30.54 0.97
CA ALA A 4 12.73 -30.57 1.05
C ALA A 4 12.16 -29.35 1.80
N LEU A 5 12.88 -28.85 2.80
CA LEU A 5 12.52 -27.62 3.53
C LEU A 5 12.63 -26.39 2.63
N LEU A 6 13.72 -26.28 1.85
CA LEU A 6 13.92 -25.21 0.88
C LEU A 6 12.87 -25.22 -0.24
N LEU A 7 12.47 -26.40 -0.72
CA LEU A 7 11.40 -26.55 -1.71
C LEU A 7 10.03 -26.16 -1.14
N ARG A 8 9.71 -26.53 0.11
CA ARG A 8 8.48 -26.08 0.79
C ARG A 8 8.47 -24.56 0.99
N TYR A 9 9.60 -23.98 1.40
CA TYR A 9 9.75 -22.53 1.57
C TYR A 9 9.53 -21.78 0.25
N LYS A 10 10.14 -22.24 -0.85
CA LYS A 10 9.93 -21.67 -2.20
C LYS A 10 8.49 -21.85 -2.71
N LYS A 11 7.79 -22.92 -2.34
CA LYS A 11 6.39 -23.16 -2.74
C LYS A 11 5.41 -22.24 -2.00
N ALA A 12 5.64 -21.97 -0.71
CA ALA A 12 4.87 -20.98 0.05
C ALA A 12 5.07 -19.55 -0.50
N LEU A 13 6.29 -19.22 -0.94
CA LEU A 13 6.60 -17.96 -1.61
C LEU A 13 6.03 -17.84 -3.04
N ARG A 14 5.54 -18.94 -3.62
CA ARG A 14 4.94 -19.00 -4.96
C ARG A 14 3.41 -18.97 -4.96
N ALA A 15 2.77 -18.96 -3.79
CA ALA A 15 1.35 -18.68 -3.74
C ALA A 15 1.14 -17.24 -4.21
N SER A 16 0.29 -17.05 -5.21
CA SER A 16 -0.22 -15.72 -5.58
C SER A 16 -0.70 -15.03 -4.32
N SER A 17 -0.20 -13.82 -4.04
CA SER A 17 -0.76 -13.00 -2.98
C SER A 17 -2.28 -12.89 -3.17
N PRO A 18 -3.10 -12.97 -2.10
CA PRO A 18 -4.54 -12.75 -2.21
C PRO A 18 -4.88 -11.33 -2.69
N TYR A 19 -3.92 -10.40 -2.67
CA TYR A 19 -4.08 -9.03 -3.12
C TYR A 19 -3.67 -8.80 -4.59
N SER A 20 -3.14 -9.82 -5.27
CA SER A 20 -2.71 -9.69 -6.67
C SER A 20 -3.90 -9.31 -7.55
N GLY A 21 -3.82 -8.18 -8.25
CA GLY A 21 -4.89 -7.64 -9.09
C GLY A 21 -6.00 -6.91 -8.33
N SER A 22 -5.99 -6.89 -7.00
CA SER A 22 -6.98 -6.16 -6.20
C SER A 22 -6.78 -4.64 -6.31
N LYS A 23 -7.87 -3.88 -6.33
CA LYS A 23 -7.84 -2.43 -6.15
C LYS A 23 -7.86 -2.12 -4.65
N VAL A 24 -6.84 -1.42 -4.14
CA VAL A 24 -6.70 -1.15 -2.71
C VAL A 24 -6.52 0.35 -2.47
N LEU A 25 -7.29 0.89 -1.52
CA LEU A 25 -7.13 2.23 -1.00
C LEU A 25 -6.41 2.17 0.36
N VAL A 26 -5.31 2.90 0.51
CA VAL A 26 -4.58 3.03 1.77
C VAL A 26 -4.70 4.46 2.26
N THR A 27 -5.38 4.66 3.40
CA THR A 27 -5.49 5.96 4.07
C THR A 27 -4.30 6.19 5.00
N GLY A 28 -3.86 7.44 5.17
CA GLY A 28 -2.66 7.77 5.94
C GLY A 28 -1.39 7.17 5.32
N GLY A 29 -1.38 6.98 4.00
CA GLY A 29 -0.34 6.22 3.30
C GLY A 29 0.99 6.95 3.13
N LEU A 30 1.11 8.21 3.55
CA LEU A 30 2.40 8.89 3.65
C LEU A 30 3.04 8.74 5.03
N GLY A 31 2.32 8.23 6.03
CA GLY A 31 2.87 7.89 7.34
C GLY A 31 3.70 6.59 7.34
N PHE A 32 4.28 6.24 8.49
CA PHE A 32 5.17 5.07 8.61
C PHE A 32 4.48 3.73 8.27
N ILE A 33 3.34 3.44 8.92
CA ILE A 33 2.62 2.17 8.72
C ILE A 33 1.98 2.13 7.33
N GLY A 34 1.28 3.21 6.96
CA GLY A 34 0.55 3.28 5.70
C GLY A 34 1.46 3.13 4.48
N SER A 35 2.61 3.80 4.45
CA SER A 35 3.55 3.70 3.33
C SER A 35 4.14 2.30 3.19
N ASN A 36 4.57 1.69 4.29
CA ASN A 36 5.09 0.31 4.27
C ASN A 36 4.01 -0.70 3.83
N LEU A 37 2.76 -0.50 4.24
CA LEU A 37 1.63 -1.31 3.78
C LEU A 37 1.40 -1.14 2.28
N ALA A 38 1.35 0.11 1.79
CA ALA A 38 1.15 0.42 0.38
C ALA A 38 2.22 -0.21 -0.51
N LEU A 39 3.50 -0.08 -0.13
CA LEU A 39 4.62 -0.69 -0.86
C LEU A 39 4.54 -2.22 -0.89
N ARG A 40 4.19 -2.85 0.22
CA ARG A 40 4.03 -4.32 0.29
C ARG A 40 2.86 -4.82 -0.54
N LEU A 41 1.74 -4.11 -0.54
CA LEU A 41 0.57 -4.44 -1.38
C LEU A 41 0.90 -4.29 -2.87
N ALA A 42 1.60 -3.22 -3.25
CA ALA A 42 2.04 -2.99 -4.62
C ALA A 42 3.02 -4.09 -5.08
N ALA A 43 4.02 -4.42 -4.25
CA ALA A 43 4.93 -5.53 -4.51
C ALA A 43 4.22 -6.89 -4.60
N ALA A 44 3.06 -7.02 -3.94
CA ALA A 44 2.20 -8.18 -4.00
C ALA A 44 1.23 -8.19 -5.20
N GLY A 45 1.35 -7.22 -6.12
CA GLY A 45 0.58 -7.15 -7.36
C GLY A 45 -0.75 -6.39 -7.27
N ALA A 46 -1.01 -5.68 -6.17
CA ALA A 46 -2.22 -4.87 -6.04
C ALA A 46 -2.11 -3.54 -6.81
N GLN A 47 -3.25 -3.02 -7.27
CA GLN A 47 -3.39 -1.65 -7.77
C GLN A 47 -3.67 -0.73 -6.59
N VAL A 48 -2.64 -0.07 -6.07
CA VAL A 48 -2.72 0.72 -4.84
C VAL A 48 -2.93 2.21 -5.15
N THR A 49 -3.94 2.79 -4.51
CA THR A 49 -4.12 4.23 -4.37
C THR A 49 -3.91 4.61 -2.90
N VAL A 50 -3.15 5.67 -2.66
CA VAL A 50 -2.90 6.24 -1.34
C VAL A 50 -3.69 7.53 -1.18
N VAL A 51 -4.34 7.71 -0.02
CA VAL A 51 -4.92 8.98 0.41
C VAL A 51 -4.24 9.40 1.71
N ASP A 52 -3.85 10.67 1.82
CA ASP A 52 -3.29 11.25 3.04
C ASP A 52 -3.69 12.73 3.15
N SER A 53 -3.96 13.21 4.35
CA SER A 53 -4.35 14.60 4.62
C SER A 53 -3.16 15.53 4.84
N VAL A 54 -1.94 14.99 4.96
CA VAL A 54 -0.67 15.74 5.09
C VAL A 54 -0.71 16.74 6.25
N VAL A 55 -1.42 16.40 7.34
CA VAL A 55 -1.54 17.28 8.51
C VAL A 55 -0.14 17.55 9.08
N PRO A 56 0.27 18.83 9.23
CA PRO A 56 1.58 19.17 9.77
C PRO A 56 1.83 18.52 11.13
N GLY A 57 2.98 17.86 11.27
CA GLY A 57 3.36 17.16 12.50
C GLY A 57 2.82 15.73 12.64
N CYS A 58 1.96 15.25 11.74
CA CYS A 58 1.39 13.89 11.80
C CYS A 58 2.23 12.82 11.07
N GLY A 59 3.47 13.15 10.67
CA GLY A 59 4.43 12.17 10.14
C GLY A 59 4.26 11.80 8.67
N ALA A 60 3.39 12.48 7.93
CA ALA A 60 3.31 12.37 6.48
C ALA A 60 4.63 12.80 5.83
N ASN A 61 5.21 11.93 5.00
CA ASN A 61 6.43 12.22 4.28
C ASN A 61 6.33 11.70 2.83
N PRO A 62 6.32 12.59 1.81
CA PRO A 62 6.28 12.19 0.40
C PRO A 62 7.42 11.26 -0.03
N TYR A 63 8.59 11.34 0.63
CA TYR A 63 9.73 10.48 0.33
C TYR A 63 9.47 9.00 0.64
N ASN A 64 8.51 8.69 1.52
CA ASN A 64 8.17 7.31 1.87
C ASN A 64 7.64 6.49 0.69
N LEU A 65 7.08 7.14 -0.33
CA LEU A 65 6.58 6.50 -1.55
C LEU A 65 7.37 6.88 -2.81
N SER A 66 8.50 7.59 -2.66
CA SER A 66 9.28 8.04 -3.80
C SER A 66 9.76 6.84 -4.65
N GLY A 67 9.59 6.96 -5.97
CA GLY A 67 9.95 5.91 -6.92
C GLY A 67 9.00 4.69 -6.98
N ALA A 68 7.96 4.63 -6.14
CA ALA A 68 7.04 3.49 -6.13
C ALA A 68 5.97 3.54 -7.23
N GLY A 69 5.77 4.69 -7.88
CA GLY A 69 4.79 4.86 -8.95
C GLY A 69 3.33 4.68 -8.51
N LEU A 70 3.04 4.81 -7.22
CA LEU A 70 1.69 4.67 -6.68
C LEU A 70 0.88 5.96 -6.90
N ARG A 71 -0.43 5.81 -7.09
CA ARG A 71 -1.33 6.96 -7.16
C ARG A 71 -1.49 7.56 -5.76
N LEU A 72 -1.18 8.83 -5.60
CA LEU A 72 -1.38 9.60 -4.37
C LEU A 72 -2.51 10.61 -4.57
N ILE A 73 -3.42 10.67 -3.60
CA ILE A 73 -4.40 11.73 -3.44
C ILE A 73 -4.10 12.43 -2.11
N GLU A 74 -3.83 13.72 -2.17
CA GLU A 74 -3.75 14.56 -0.98
C GLU A 74 -5.15 15.07 -0.64
N ALA A 75 -5.77 14.51 0.40
CA ALA A 75 -7.13 14.84 0.82
C ALA A 75 -7.41 14.38 2.26
N ASP A 76 -8.29 15.09 2.96
CA ASP A 76 -8.82 14.65 4.24
C ASP A 76 -10.01 13.71 4.05
N ILE A 77 -9.87 12.46 4.52
CA ILE A 77 -10.94 11.45 4.44
C ILE A 77 -12.18 11.83 5.26
N GLY A 78 -12.03 12.76 6.22
CA GLY A 78 -13.12 13.30 7.02
C GLY A 78 -14.00 14.29 6.24
N ASP A 79 -13.52 14.82 5.12
CA ASP A 79 -14.29 15.69 4.24
C ASP A 79 -15.05 14.85 3.20
N ALA A 80 -16.26 14.44 3.58
CA ALA A 80 -17.13 13.63 2.73
C ALA A 80 -17.47 14.30 1.38
N ALA A 81 -17.41 15.64 1.28
CA ALA A 81 -17.72 16.35 0.04
C ALA A 81 -16.68 16.09 -1.05
N LEU A 82 -15.44 15.77 -0.67
CA LEU A 82 -14.36 15.43 -1.61
C LEU A 82 -14.53 14.05 -2.27
N PHE A 83 -15.34 13.17 -1.68
CA PHE A 83 -15.51 11.78 -2.12
C PHE A 83 -16.95 11.42 -2.48
N GLY A 84 -17.87 12.39 -2.45
CA GLY A 84 -19.24 12.22 -2.91
C GLY A 84 -19.28 11.84 -4.39
N ALA A 85 -20.04 10.80 -4.72
CA ALA A 85 -20.39 10.49 -6.10
C ALA A 85 -21.45 11.49 -6.59
N GLU A 86 -21.33 11.92 -7.84
CA GLU A 86 -22.54 12.18 -8.64
C GLU A 86 -23.26 10.86 -8.95
#